data_AF-A0A5M9WRE9-F1
#
_entry.id   AF-A0A5M9WRE9-F1
#
_cell.length_a   1.000
_cell.length_b   1.000
_cell.length_c   1.000
_cell.angle_alpha   90.00
_cell.angle_beta   90.00
_cell.angle_gamma   90.00
#
_symmetry.space_group_name_H-M   'P 1'
#
loop_
_entity.id
_entity.type
_entity.pdbx_description
1 polymer ?
#
loop_
_entity_poly.entity_id
_entity_poly.type
_entity_poly.pdbx_seq_one_letter_code
_entity_poly.pdbx_strand_id
1 'polypeptide(L)'
;MNHGFTIVASTVMLRPFTLQDQAALATLTHQPEITDLLPDWKMTEEQLSEFLQFVVGSYKQFNPQDVRVMLAVIHQESQQLIGWCGVFPNDMLDPSDREVAYAISRDHRNKGYISEAVRALTTYLFEHTSLNRIVGIVKTHNPASRKVLEHTGFQYVNRRCLSDGEVYDYFELNSTHSNGKATGRMKPKPLSINLRRAEHEDAAVLTEICTRAFDHAMHVWANGEQHVDSNLCPPGYNAVRLHEYVIREWDYYVVEADGCAIGGVSINVLGHEIARLDRIYIDPVCQGRGVGSQVIRQVETAFPHIRHWRLETSGRQRSNHHFYEKLGYVRMSASESEYGYEKKIDGGSGQHDPVKEREHVQANLDSMWYSASTMKNSRITDCNLSGSKLTNLNMTGMLLADLRLTNTKFEFCALDGVQFQDTHLGADRVPMQWRHCDLRDSRFVDCDLSGVELEACQVSGMKINGVPIERLMEAYELLNQR
;
A
#
# COMPACT_ATOMS: atom_id res chain seq x y z
N MET A 1 -2.13 -7.47 -10.21
CA MET A 1 -1.44 -6.43 -10.99
C MET A 1 -2.05 -6.34 -12.38
N ASN A 2 -3.06 -5.50 -12.58
CA ASN A 2 -3.52 -5.11 -13.92
C ASN A 2 -3.12 -3.63 -14.09
N HIS A 3 -2.23 -3.36 -15.06
CA HIS A 3 -1.95 -2.05 -15.70
C HIS A 3 -0.82 -1.12 -15.15
N GLY A 4 0.02 -1.52 -14.19
CA GLY A 4 0.96 -0.58 -13.54
C GLY A 4 2.47 -0.63 -13.86
N PHE A 5 3.01 -1.60 -14.61
CA PHE A 5 4.48 -1.79 -14.72
C PHE A 5 5.04 -1.30 -16.05
N THR A 6 4.92 0.00 -16.32
CA THR A 6 5.41 0.60 -17.57
C THR A 6 6.61 1.51 -17.30
N ILE A 7 7.75 1.21 -17.91
CA ILE A 7 8.98 2.00 -17.82
C ILE A 7 9.11 2.80 -19.11
N VAL A 8 8.90 4.11 -19.02
CA VAL A 8 8.99 5.03 -20.16
C VAL A 8 10.43 5.54 -20.27
N ALA A 9 11.07 5.27 -21.41
CA ALA A 9 12.33 5.88 -21.79
C ALA A 9 12.12 6.93 -22.89
N SER A 10 13.19 7.34 -23.58
CA SER A 10 13.16 8.43 -24.57
C SER A 10 12.54 8.04 -25.90
N THR A 11 12.80 6.82 -26.38
CA THR A 11 12.33 6.29 -27.67
C THR A 11 11.63 4.94 -27.52
N VAL A 12 11.89 4.24 -26.41
CA VAL A 12 11.26 2.96 -26.09
C VAL A 12 10.45 3.03 -24.81
N MET A 13 9.49 2.13 -24.69
CA MET A 13 8.72 1.87 -23.49
C MET A 13 8.85 0.39 -23.16
N LEU A 14 9.15 0.04 -21.91
CA LEU A 14 9.00 -1.33 -21.45
C LEU A 14 7.63 -1.48 -20.77
N ARG A 15 6.90 -2.54 -21.10
CA ARG A 15 5.64 -2.88 -20.45
C ARG A 15 5.49 -4.39 -20.25
N PRO A 16 4.59 -4.86 -19.38
CA PRO A 16 4.30 -6.27 -19.28
C PRO A 16 3.79 -6.78 -20.62
N PHE A 17 4.20 -7.99 -20.95
CA PHE A 17 3.56 -8.74 -22.03
C PHE A 17 2.06 -8.91 -21.75
N THR A 18 1.30 -9.02 -22.83
CA THR A 18 -0.11 -9.41 -22.85
C THR A 18 -0.25 -10.63 -23.75
N LEU A 19 -1.34 -11.39 -23.61
CA LEU A 19 -1.61 -12.51 -24.51
C LEU A 19 -1.78 -12.06 -25.98
N GLN A 20 -2.09 -10.79 -26.22
CA GLN A 20 -2.20 -10.22 -27.57
C GLN A 20 -0.84 -10.05 -28.26
N ASP A 21 0.26 -10.07 -27.51
CA ASP A 21 1.61 -9.92 -28.06
C ASP A 21 2.14 -11.18 -28.74
N GLN A 22 1.41 -12.31 -28.70
CA GLN A 22 1.88 -13.62 -29.18
C GLN A 22 2.38 -13.58 -30.62
N ALA A 23 1.63 -12.99 -31.55
CA ALA A 23 2.01 -12.93 -32.97
C ALA A 23 3.28 -12.07 -33.19
N ALA A 24 3.37 -10.94 -32.48
CA ALA A 24 4.54 -10.04 -32.58
C ALA A 24 5.78 -10.67 -31.93
N LEU A 25 5.60 -11.35 -30.78
CA LEU A 25 6.66 -12.08 -30.12
C LEU A 25 7.15 -13.25 -30.97
N ALA A 26 6.26 -14.02 -31.61
CA ALA A 26 6.63 -15.10 -32.52
C ALA A 26 7.47 -14.59 -33.69
N THR A 27 7.00 -13.51 -34.33
CA THR A 27 7.71 -12.86 -35.45
C THR A 27 9.10 -12.37 -35.04
N LEU A 28 9.23 -11.86 -33.81
CA LEU A 28 10.53 -11.47 -33.26
C LEU A 28 11.42 -12.69 -33.02
N THR A 29 10.95 -13.67 -32.24
CA THR A 29 11.78 -14.73 -31.67
C THR A 29 12.18 -15.79 -32.68
N HIS A 30 11.47 -15.93 -33.80
CA HIS A 30 11.85 -16.81 -34.91
C HIS A 30 12.92 -16.22 -35.84
N GLN A 31 13.37 -14.99 -35.62
CA GLN A 31 14.48 -14.42 -36.39
C GLN A 31 15.77 -15.24 -36.14
N PRO A 32 16.51 -15.65 -37.19
CA PRO A 32 17.75 -16.41 -37.05
C PRO A 32 18.74 -15.74 -36.11
N GLU A 33 18.82 -14.41 -36.14
CA GLU A 33 19.76 -13.66 -35.32
C GLU A 33 19.38 -13.60 -33.82
N ILE A 34 18.22 -14.14 -33.43
CA ILE A 34 17.87 -14.44 -32.03
C ILE A 34 18.13 -15.91 -31.77
N THR A 35 17.58 -16.80 -32.60
CA THR A 35 17.63 -18.25 -32.38
C THR A 35 19.01 -18.88 -32.54
N ASP A 36 19.93 -18.27 -33.30
CA ASP A 36 21.31 -18.74 -33.40
C ASP A 36 22.12 -18.44 -32.12
N LEU A 37 21.75 -17.38 -31.41
CA LEU A 37 22.39 -16.98 -30.14
C LEU A 37 21.70 -17.61 -28.93
N LEU A 38 20.37 -17.72 -28.99
CA LEU A 38 19.50 -18.27 -27.96
C LEU A 38 18.62 -19.38 -28.57
N PRO A 39 19.16 -20.60 -28.74
CA PRO A 39 18.46 -21.72 -29.40
C PRO A 39 17.13 -22.09 -28.76
N ASP A 40 16.99 -21.87 -27.44
CA ASP A 40 15.76 -22.16 -26.68
C ASP A 40 14.55 -21.33 -27.15
N TRP A 41 14.78 -20.26 -27.91
CA TRP A 41 13.72 -19.48 -28.55
C TRP A 41 13.17 -20.08 -29.84
N LYS A 42 13.70 -21.22 -30.32
CA LYS A 42 13.12 -22.03 -31.43
C LYS A 42 11.87 -22.79 -30.98
N MET A 43 10.96 -22.10 -30.31
CA MET A 43 9.71 -22.65 -29.80
C MET A 43 8.70 -22.86 -30.92
N THR A 44 7.90 -23.92 -30.82
CA THR A 44 6.66 -24.05 -31.59
C THR A 44 5.65 -22.98 -31.15
N GLU A 45 4.61 -22.75 -31.95
CA GLU A 45 3.55 -21.79 -31.61
C GLU A 45 2.83 -22.15 -30.30
N GLU A 46 2.65 -23.44 -30.03
CA GLU A 46 2.08 -23.97 -28.79
C GLU A 46 2.99 -23.69 -27.58
N GLN A 47 4.29 -23.99 -27.70
CA GLN A 47 5.27 -23.72 -26.65
C GLN A 47 5.38 -22.23 -26.33
N LEU A 48 5.35 -21.38 -27.37
CA LEU A 48 5.40 -19.93 -27.19
C LEU A 48 4.13 -19.41 -26.50
N SER A 49 2.96 -19.99 -26.80
CA SER A 49 1.71 -19.67 -26.12
C SER A 49 1.77 -20.00 -24.64
N GLU A 50 2.22 -21.20 -24.28
CA GLU A 50 2.41 -21.63 -22.89
C GLU A 50 3.42 -20.75 -22.15
N PHE A 51 4.55 -20.45 -22.79
CA PHE A 51 5.57 -19.56 -22.24
C PHE A 51 5.01 -18.15 -22.01
N LEU A 52 4.29 -17.59 -22.97
CA LEU A 52 3.68 -16.26 -22.83
C LEU A 52 2.64 -16.23 -21.71
N GLN A 53 1.82 -17.28 -21.58
CA GLN A 53 0.87 -17.43 -20.48
C GLN A 53 1.59 -17.48 -19.12
N PHE A 54 2.69 -18.24 -19.04
CA PHE A 54 3.53 -18.30 -17.84
C PHE A 54 4.09 -16.92 -17.49
N VAL A 55 4.68 -16.21 -18.46
CA VAL A 55 5.22 -14.86 -18.26
C VAL A 55 4.13 -13.88 -17.81
N VAL A 56 2.96 -13.87 -18.47
CA VAL A 56 1.83 -13.01 -18.09
C VAL A 56 1.31 -13.35 -16.68
N GLY A 57 1.26 -14.64 -16.33
CA GLY A 57 0.90 -15.11 -14.99
C GLY A 57 1.89 -14.67 -13.92
N SER A 58 3.19 -14.67 -14.24
CA SER A 58 4.28 -14.36 -13.33
C SER A 58 4.21 -12.93 -12.78
N TYR A 59 3.66 -11.98 -13.54
CA TYR A 59 3.50 -10.59 -13.07
C TYR A 59 2.59 -10.48 -11.85
N LYS A 60 1.64 -11.39 -11.66
CA LYS A 60 0.80 -11.39 -10.44
C LYS A 60 1.57 -11.82 -9.20
N GLN A 61 2.70 -12.50 -9.39
CA GLN A 61 3.54 -13.08 -8.34
C GLN A 61 4.88 -12.34 -8.21
N PHE A 62 5.02 -11.16 -8.82
CA PHE A 62 6.26 -10.39 -8.78
C PHE A 62 6.65 -10.06 -7.33
N ASN A 63 7.87 -10.42 -6.96
CA ASN A 63 8.43 -10.22 -5.63
C ASN A 63 9.63 -9.26 -5.69
N PRO A 64 9.57 -8.06 -5.09
CA PRO A 64 10.71 -7.13 -5.03
C PRO A 64 11.96 -7.65 -4.29
N GLN A 65 11.82 -8.73 -3.51
CA GLN A 65 12.91 -9.42 -2.80
C GLN A 65 13.50 -10.59 -3.61
N ASP A 66 12.76 -11.11 -4.60
CA ASP A 66 13.22 -12.12 -5.56
C ASP A 66 12.76 -11.71 -6.95
N VAL A 67 13.52 -10.79 -7.55
CA VAL A 67 13.12 -10.13 -8.79
C VAL A 67 13.22 -11.09 -9.96
N ARG A 68 12.08 -11.33 -10.61
CA ARG A 68 11.98 -12.06 -11.87
C ARG A 68 11.00 -11.32 -12.75
N VAL A 69 11.49 -10.72 -13.82
CA VAL A 69 10.63 -9.94 -14.71
C VAL A 69 11.17 -9.95 -16.12
N MET A 70 10.27 -10.12 -17.07
CA MET A 70 10.54 -10.01 -18.49
C MET A 70 9.53 -9.04 -19.08
N LEU A 71 9.96 -8.05 -19.85
CA LEU A 71 9.09 -7.01 -20.40
C LEU A 71 9.20 -6.93 -21.91
N ALA A 72 8.10 -6.57 -22.54
CA ALA A 72 8.07 -6.21 -23.95
C ALA A 72 8.71 -4.82 -24.13
N VAL A 73 9.60 -4.69 -25.09
CA VAL A 73 10.18 -3.40 -25.51
C VAL A 73 9.37 -2.89 -26.69
N ILE A 74 8.66 -1.77 -26.49
CA ILE A 74 7.77 -1.13 -27.44
C ILE A 74 8.44 0.13 -27.99
N HIS A 75 8.47 0.29 -29.30
CA HIS A 75 8.88 1.55 -29.93
C HIS A 75 7.76 2.59 -29.75
N GLN A 76 8.06 3.74 -29.15
CA GLN A 76 7.02 4.69 -28.74
C GLN A 76 6.25 5.32 -29.91
N GLU A 77 6.91 5.59 -31.04
CA GLU A 77 6.24 6.25 -32.17
C GLU A 77 5.36 5.26 -32.96
N SER A 78 5.88 4.07 -33.26
CA SER A 78 5.16 3.07 -34.06
C SER A 78 4.25 2.16 -33.23
N GLN A 79 4.37 2.19 -31.89
CA GLN A 79 3.70 1.29 -30.97
C GLN A 79 3.95 -0.20 -31.25
N GLN A 80 5.04 -0.52 -31.96
CA GLN A 80 5.40 -1.89 -32.30
C GLN A 80 6.23 -2.53 -31.19
N LEU A 81 6.01 -3.84 -30.98
CA LEU A 81 6.91 -4.66 -30.18
C LEU A 81 8.18 -4.91 -30.99
N ILE A 82 9.30 -4.36 -30.51
CA ILE A 82 10.59 -4.40 -31.21
C ILE A 82 11.63 -5.27 -30.50
N GLY A 83 11.33 -5.76 -29.30
CA GLY A 83 12.26 -6.54 -28.50
C GLY A 83 11.67 -6.96 -27.17
N TRP A 84 12.52 -7.54 -26.32
CA TRP A 84 12.22 -7.82 -24.93
C TRP A 84 13.47 -7.65 -24.07
N CYS A 85 13.27 -7.36 -22.79
CA CYS A 85 14.35 -7.23 -21.82
C CYS A 85 13.84 -7.66 -20.45
N GLY A 86 14.67 -8.33 -19.66
CA GLY A 86 14.28 -8.83 -18.36
C GLY A 86 15.47 -9.14 -17.46
N VAL A 87 15.16 -9.43 -16.20
CA VAL A 87 16.09 -10.06 -15.26
C VAL A 87 15.48 -11.32 -14.66
N PHE A 88 16.28 -12.37 -14.53
CA PHE A 88 15.87 -13.64 -13.95
C PHE A 88 17.09 -14.39 -13.39
N PRO A 89 16.89 -15.37 -12.49
CA PRO A 89 17.99 -16.26 -12.10
C PRO A 89 18.45 -17.10 -13.28
N ASN A 90 19.75 -17.43 -13.29
CA ASN A 90 20.34 -18.38 -14.22
C ASN A 90 20.98 -19.50 -13.41
N ASP A 91 20.63 -20.75 -13.69
CA ASP A 91 21.11 -21.93 -12.95
C ASP A 91 22.64 -22.14 -13.05
N MET A 92 23.29 -21.47 -14.01
CA MET A 92 24.75 -21.47 -14.17
C MET A 92 25.47 -20.42 -13.31
N LEU A 93 24.72 -19.55 -12.64
CA LEU A 93 25.21 -18.45 -11.81
C LEU A 93 24.84 -18.65 -10.34
N ASP A 94 25.28 -17.74 -9.47
CA ASP A 94 24.88 -17.79 -8.06
C ASP A 94 23.35 -17.66 -7.95
N PRO A 95 22.64 -18.45 -7.12
CA PRO A 95 21.18 -18.35 -6.97
C PRO A 95 20.68 -16.97 -6.53
N SER A 96 21.54 -16.16 -5.91
CA SER A 96 21.24 -14.76 -5.54
C SER A 96 21.39 -13.77 -6.69
N ASP A 97 22.11 -14.14 -7.75
CA ASP A 97 22.31 -13.26 -8.91
C ASP A 97 21.08 -13.24 -9.82
N ARG A 98 20.79 -12.05 -10.36
CA ARG A 98 19.82 -11.89 -11.44
C ARG A 98 20.57 -11.46 -12.69
N GLU A 99 20.46 -12.30 -13.73
CA GLU A 99 21.05 -12.04 -15.03
C GLU A 99 20.14 -11.12 -15.83
N VAL A 100 20.71 -10.08 -16.44
CA VAL A 100 20.02 -9.32 -17.47
C VAL A 100 20.06 -10.06 -18.81
N ALA A 101 18.90 -10.25 -19.40
CA ALA A 101 18.76 -10.82 -20.73
C ALA A 101 17.88 -9.93 -21.60
N TYR A 102 18.17 -9.92 -22.90
CA TYR A 102 17.46 -9.08 -23.85
C TYR A 102 17.61 -9.58 -25.28
N ALA A 103 16.61 -9.23 -26.11
CA ALA A 103 16.69 -9.39 -27.55
C ALA A 103 15.98 -8.23 -28.26
N ILE A 104 16.40 -7.94 -29.49
CA ILE A 104 15.84 -6.88 -30.32
C ILE A 104 15.75 -7.35 -31.79
N SER A 105 14.64 -7.02 -32.44
CA SER A 105 14.36 -7.29 -33.84
C SER A 105 15.47 -6.74 -34.73
N ARG A 106 15.83 -7.48 -35.78
CA ARG A 106 16.80 -7.09 -36.79
C ARG A 106 16.55 -5.69 -37.35
N ASP A 107 15.29 -5.34 -37.60
CA ASP A 107 14.88 -4.05 -38.18
C ASP A 107 15.12 -2.84 -37.24
N HIS A 108 15.39 -3.13 -35.97
CA HIS A 108 15.52 -2.17 -34.89
C HIS A 108 16.90 -2.20 -34.21
N ARG A 109 17.85 -2.97 -34.75
CA ARG A 109 19.24 -3.04 -34.26
C ARG A 109 20.04 -1.80 -34.63
N ASN A 110 21.16 -1.59 -33.92
CA ASN A 110 22.13 -0.50 -34.13
C ASN A 110 21.54 0.93 -33.98
N LYS A 111 20.35 1.08 -33.41
CA LYS A 111 19.68 2.37 -33.14
C LYS A 111 19.73 2.78 -31.66
N GLY A 112 20.36 1.97 -30.80
CA GLY A 112 20.47 2.23 -29.36
C GLY A 112 19.28 1.77 -28.51
N TYR A 113 18.16 1.38 -29.12
CA TYR A 113 16.92 1.00 -28.43
C TYR A 113 17.09 -0.05 -27.33
N ILE A 114 17.87 -1.11 -27.56
CA ILE A 114 18.04 -2.15 -26.55
C ILE A 114 18.95 -1.69 -25.39
N SER A 115 19.96 -0.84 -25.67
CA SER A 115 20.77 -0.23 -24.63
C SER A 115 19.94 0.72 -23.78
N GLU A 116 19.04 1.47 -24.41
CA GLU A 116 18.08 2.33 -23.72
C GLU A 116 17.14 1.48 -22.83
N ALA A 117 16.58 0.39 -23.37
CA ALA A 117 15.71 -0.51 -22.63
C ALA A 117 16.41 -1.17 -21.43
N VAL A 118 17.62 -1.70 -21.64
CA VAL A 118 18.43 -2.32 -20.57
C VAL A 118 18.75 -1.30 -19.48
N ARG A 119 19.18 -0.08 -19.86
CA ARG A 119 19.47 0.97 -18.88
C ARG A 119 18.23 1.37 -18.09
N ALA A 120 17.10 1.55 -18.76
CA ALA A 120 15.84 1.90 -18.12
C ALA A 120 15.38 0.79 -17.16
N LEU A 121 15.47 -0.48 -17.59
CA LEU A 121 15.15 -1.63 -16.76
C LEU A 121 16.06 -1.72 -15.53
N THR A 122 17.38 -1.73 -15.70
CA THR A 122 18.31 -1.89 -14.57
C THR A 122 18.23 -0.72 -13.60
N THR A 123 18.06 0.50 -14.10
CA THR A 123 17.83 1.70 -13.26
C THR A 123 16.55 1.53 -12.44
N TYR A 124 15.44 1.19 -13.09
CA TYR A 124 14.18 0.96 -12.41
C TYR A 124 14.31 -0.14 -11.34
N LEU A 125 14.95 -1.26 -11.67
CA LEU A 125 15.11 -2.38 -10.75
C LEU A 125 15.97 -2.01 -9.54
N PHE A 126 17.08 -1.30 -9.70
CA PHE A 126 17.86 -0.82 -8.55
C PHE A 126 17.12 0.20 -7.69
N GLU A 127 16.20 0.97 -8.28
CA GLU A 127 15.42 1.98 -7.56
C GLU A 127 14.21 1.38 -6.81
N HIS A 128 13.63 0.28 -7.32
CA HIS A 128 12.34 -0.23 -6.86
C HIS A 128 12.41 -1.65 -6.27
N THR A 129 13.60 -2.27 -6.23
CA THR A 129 13.80 -3.63 -5.70
C THR A 129 15.00 -3.69 -4.76
N SER A 130 15.17 -4.81 -4.08
CA SER A 130 16.31 -5.06 -3.19
C SER A 130 17.62 -5.42 -3.91
N LEU A 131 17.61 -5.48 -5.25
CA LEU A 131 18.79 -5.83 -6.02
C LEU A 131 19.91 -4.82 -5.79
N ASN A 132 21.08 -5.30 -5.37
CA ASN A 132 22.30 -4.49 -5.26
C ASN A 132 23.27 -4.75 -6.41
N ARG A 133 23.04 -5.82 -7.17
CA ARG A 133 23.85 -6.26 -8.29
C ARG A 133 22.96 -6.92 -9.34
N ILE A 134 23.24 -6.64 -10.60
CA ILE A 134 22.71 -7.36 -11.76
C ILE A 134 23.92 -7.83 -12.56
N VAL A 135 23.86 -9.06 -13.05
CA VAL A 135 24.96 -9.69 -13.79
C VAL A 135 24.59 -9.83 -15.26
N GLY A 136 25.57 -9.91 -16.13
CA GLY A 136 25.35 -10.21 -17.54
C GLY A 136 26.44 -11.16 -18.03
N ILE A 137 26.04 -12.21 -18.74
CA ILE A 137 26.98 -13.11 -19.40
C ILE A 137 26.81 -13.03 -20.91
N VAL A 138 27.93 -12.92 -21.62
CA VAL A 138 27.92 -12.74 -23.07
C VAL A 138 28.80 -13.81 -23.71
N LYS A 139 28.24 -14.58 -24.65
CA LYS A 139 29.02 -15.52 -25.47
C LYS A 139 30.14 -14.74 -26.17
N THR A 140 31.36 -15.26 -26.12
CA THR A 140 32.56 -14.55 -26.65
C THR A 140 32.47 -14.21 -28.14
N HIS A 141 31.63 -14.91 -28.91
CA HIS A 141 31.34 -14.64 -30.31
C HIS A 141 30.16 -13.66 -30.53
N ASN A 142 29.64 -12.99 -29.50
CA ASN A 142 28.56 -11.98 -29.60
C ASN A 142 29.05 -10.56 -29.19
N PRO A 143 29.86 -9.90 -30.04
CA PRO A 143 30.41 -8.58 -29.73
C PRO A 143 29.35 -7.48 -29.63
N ALA A 144 28.16 -7.67 -30.22
CA ALA A 144 27.08 -6.69 -30.16
C ALA A 144 26.48 -6.61 -28.74
N SER A 145 26.18 -7.75 -28.12
CA SER A 145 25.69 -7.79 -26.72
C SER A 145 26.74 -7.29 -25.73
N ARG A 146 28.02 -7.60 -25.97
CA ARG A 146 29.13 -7.02 -25.19
C ARG A 146 29.10 -5.50 -25.18
N LYS A 147 28.98 -4.89 -26.38
CA LYS A 147 28.86 -3.43 -26.49
C LYS A 147 27.63 -2.91 -25.75
N VAL A 148 26.49 -3.59 -25.83
CA VAL A 148 25.28 -3.16 -25.11
C VAL A 148 25.54 -3.08 -23.61
N LEU A 149 26.13 -4.11 -22.99
CA LEU A 149 26.46 -4.10 -21.56
C LEU A 149 27.45 -2.98 -21.21
N GLU A 150 28.53 -2.82 -21.98
CA GLU A 150 29.51 -1.74 -21.77
C GLU A 150 28.84 -0.34 -21.84
N HIS A 151 27.91 -0.13 -22.79
CA HIS A 151 27.18 1.14 -22.94
C HIS A 151 26.12 1.37 -21.87
N THR A 152 25.69 0.35 -21.14
CA THR A 152 24.71 0.47 -20.05
C THR A 152 25.36 0.49 -18.67
N GLY A 153 26.69 0.60 -18.62
CA GLY A 153 27.47 0.81 -17.40
C GLY A 153 27.94 -0.48 -16.73
N PHE A 154 27.61 -1.65 -17.27
CA PHE A 154 28.15 -2.91 -16.78
C PHE A 154 29.67 -2.93 -16.94
N GLN A 155 30.35 -3.36 -15.88
CA GLN A 155 31.80 -3.49 -15.85
C GLN A 155 32.17 -4.92 -16.23
N TYR A 156 33.10 -5.07 -17.18
CA TYR A 156 33.70 -6.36 -17.47
C TYR A 156 34.52 -6.83 -16.26
N VAL A 157 34.27 -8.04 -15.78
CA VAL A 157 34.99 -8.63 -14.64
C VAL A 157 36.06 -9.58 -15.14
N ASN A 158 35.63 -10.66 -15.80
CA ASN A 158 36.51 -11.71 -16.31
C ASN A 158 35.79 -12.59 -17.33
N ARG A 159 36.51 -13.56 -17.87
CA ARG A 159 35.95 -14.64 -18.68
C ARG A 159 35.72 -15.87 -17.80
N ARG A 160 34.54 -16.47 -17.89
CA ARG A 160 34.15 -17.64 -17.09
C ARG A 160 33.73 -18.79 -18.00
N CYS A 161 34.21 -19.98 -17.68
CA CYS A 161 33.64 -21.22 -18.21
C CYS A 161 32.45 -21.58 -17.32
N LEU A 162 31.25 -21.70 -17.89
CA LEU A 162 30.04 -22.05 -17.15
C LEU A 162 29.76 -23.55 -17.27
N SER A 163 28.71 -24.04 -16.61
CA SER A 163 28.41 -25.48 -16.50
C SER A 163 28.04 -26.15 -17.84
N ASP A 164 27.74 -25.37 -18.88
CA ASP A 164 27.54 -25.84 -20.25
C ASP A 164 28.86 -26.12 -20.99
N GLY A 165 30.02 -25.83 -20.37
CA GLY A 165 31.35 -26.03 -20.94
C GLY A 165 31.79 -24.90 -21.88
N GLU A 166 30.94 -23.90 -22.10
CA GLU A 166 31.22 -22.76 -22.97
C GLU A 166 31.81 -21.60 -22.18
N VAL A 167 32.43 -20.68 -22.92
CA VAL A 167 33.19 -19.58 -22.35
C VAL A 167 32.48 -18.24 -22.59
N TYR A 168 32.18 -17.54 -21.50
CA TYR A 168 31.42 -16.30 -21.46
C TYR A 168 32.25 -15.14 -20.92
N ASP A 169 32.07 -13.96 -21.49
CA ASP A 169 32.51 -12.71 -20.87
C ASP A 169 31.48 -12.32 -19.78
N TYR A 170 31.95 -12.22 -18.54
CA TYR A 170 31.13 -11.95 -17.36
C TYR A 170 31.20 -10.47 -16.98
N PHE A 171 30.03 -9.88 -16.78
CA PHE A 171 29.82 -8.49 -16.49
C PHE A 171 29.01 -8.30 -15.20
N GLU A 172 29.34 -7.26 -14.45
CA GLU A 172 28.59 -6.86 -13.26
C GLU A 172 28.17 -5.40 -13.39
N LEU A 173 26.91 -5.13 -13.08
CA LEU A 173 26.41 -3.81 -12.78
C LEU A 173 26.03 -3.79 -11.32
N ASN A 174 26.79 -3.05 -10.53
CA ASN A 174 26.46 -2.83 -9.13
C ASN A 174 25.57 -1.58 -9.04
N SER A 175 24.60 -1.63 -8.13
CA SER A 175 23.91 -0.42 -7.69
C SER A 175 24.98 0.57 -7.23
N THR A 176 24.88 1.84 -7.62
CA THR A 176 25.88 2.88 -7.33
C THR A 176 25.92 3.28 -5.84
N HIS A 177 25.48 2.38 -4.95
CA HIS A 177 25.35 2.53 -3.51
C HIS A 177 26.47 1.90 -2.67
N SER A 178 27.55 1.37 -3.25
CA SER A 178 28.64 0.78 -2.43
C SER A 178 30.05 0.87 -3.05
N ASN A 179 30.81 1.92 -2.67
CA ASN A 179 32.12 1.81 -2.00
C ASN A 179 32.90 3.12 -2.05
N GLY A 180 33.11 3.73 -0.87
CA GLY A 180 34.01 4.87 -0.69
C GLY A 180 33.88 5.45 0.71
N LYS A 181 34.94 5.29 1.50
CA LYS A 181 35.09 5.78 2.87
C LYS A 181 34.60 7.23 3.03
N ALA A 182 33.82 7.44 4.09
CA ALA A 182 33.45 8.71 4.74
C ALA A 182 33.97 10.01 4.08
N THR A 183 33.31 10.47 3.01
CA THR A 183 33.17 11.91 2.68
C THR A 183 31.87 12.09 1.87
N GLY A 184 30.90 12.83 2.45
CA GLY A 184 29.73 13.38 1.73
C GLY A 184 28.74 12.41 1.07
N ARG A 185 27.72 11.93 1.83
CA ARG A 185 26.52 11.28 1.26
C ARG A 185 25.87 12.18 0.18
N MET A 186 25.88 11.77 -1.08
CA MET A 186 24.97 12.35 -2.08
C MET A 186 23.61 11.65 -1.94
N LYS A 187 22.64 12.36 -1.35
CA LYS A 187 21.28 11.87 -1.11
C LYS A 187 20.58 11.55 -2.45
N PRO A 188 19.69 10.53 -2.51
CA PRO A 188 18.83 10.32 -3.66
C PRO A 188 18.13 11.63 -4.04
N LYS A 189 18.01 11.91 -5.35
CA LYS A 189 17.39 13.14 -5.84
C LYS A 189 16.00 13.25 -5.19
N PRO A 190 15.70 14.36 -4.50
CA PRO A 190 14.45 14.49 -3.76
C PRO A 190 13.29 14.39 -4.75
N LEU A 191 12.41 13.41 -4.51
CA LEU A 191 11.16 13.28 -5.26
C LEU A 191 10.29 14.48 -4.87
N SER A 192 9.98 15.36 -5.81
CA SER A 192 9.09 16.49 -5.53
C SER A 192 7.67 15.98 -5.43
N ILE A 193 6.94 16.43 -4.41
CA ILE A 193 5.56 16.02 -4.20
C ILE A 193 4.59 17.20 -4.22
N ASN A 194 3.34 16.89 -4.49
CA ASN A 194 2.19 17.77 -4.31
C ASN A 194 1.17 17.11 -3.39
N LEU A 195 0.44 17.91 -2.61
CA LEU A 195 -0.72 17.46 -1.85
C LEU A 195 -1.99 17.95 -2.52
N ARG A 196 -2.89 17.03 -2.81
CA ARG A 196 -4.25 17.33 -3.29
C ARG A 196 -5.26 16.74 -2.32
N ARG A 197 -6.35 17.46 -2.04
CA ARG A 197 -7.43 16.92 -1.20
C ARG A 197 -8.02 15.68 -1.87
N ALA A 198 -8.21 14.61 -1.10
CA ALA A 198 -8.77 13.37 -1.59
C ALA A 198 -10.27 13.52 -1.87
N GLU A 199 -10.71 12.91 -2.96
CA GLU A 199 -12.11 12.82 -3.37
C GLU A 199 -12.58 11.37 -3.26
N HIS A 200 -13.90 11.14 -3.32
CA HIS A 200 -14.47 9.80 -3.17
C HIS A 200 -13.85 8.77 -4.14
N GLU A 201 -13.49 9.19 -5.36
CA GLU A 201 -12.86 8.35 -6.38
C GLU A 201 -11.43 7.89 -5.99
N ASP A 202 -10.75 8.64 -5.11
CA ASP A 202 -9.40 8.31 -4.65
C ASP A 202 -9.41 7.15 -3.62
N ALA A 203 -10.56 6.77 -3.06
CA ALA A 203 -10.64 5.78 -1.99
C ALA A 203 -9.99 4.44 -2.37
N ALA A 204 -10.22 3.95 -3.58
CA ALA A 204 -9.66 2.68 -4.05
C ALA A 204 -8.13 2.74 -4.17
N VAL A 205 -7.58 3.76 -4.83
CA VAL A 205 -6.12 3.90 -5.00
C VAL A 205 -5.41 4.13 -3.66
N LEU A 206 -6.01 4.93 -2.78
CA LEU A 206 -5.49 5.17 -1.43
C LEU A 206 -5.47 3.88 -0.61
N THR A 207 -6.48 3.02 -0.74
CA THR A 207 -6.54 1.70 -0.09
C THR A 207 -5.42 0.80 -0.56
N GLU A 208 -5.19 0.73 -1.87
CA GLU A 208 -4.12 -0.13 -2.41
C GLU A 208 -2.73 0.32 -1.92
N ILE A 209 -2.46 1.63 -1.93
CA ILE A 209 -1.18 2.18 -1.44
C ILE A 209 -1.05 1.99 0.08
N CYS A 210 -2.12 2.25 0.83
CA CYS A 210 -2.18 2.06 2.28
C CYS A 210 -1.89 0.59 2.64
N THR A 211 -2.54 -0.34 1.94
CA THR A 211 -2.33 -1.78 2.09
C THR A 211 -0.86 -2.14 1.90
N ARG A 212 -0.25 -1.73 0.78
CA ARG A 212 1.18 -2.00 0.53
C ARG A 212 2.09 -1.41 1.60
N ALA A 213 1.82 -0.18 2.04
CA ALA A 213 2.64 0.52 3.03
C ALA A 213 2.64 -0.18 4.39
N PHE A 214 1.45 -0.57 4.88
CA PHE A 214 1.31 -1.24 6.17
C PHE A 214 1.67 -2.73 6.10
N ASP A 215 1.42 -3.44 5.00
CA ASP A 215 1.91 -4.81 4.79
C ASP A 215 3.44 -4.87 4.81
N HIS A 216 4.09 -3.91 4.15
CA HIS A 216 5.54 -3.77 4.19
C HIS A 216 6.03 -3.44 5.61
N ALA A 217 5.37 -2.53 6.32
CA ALA A 217 5.72 -2.21 7.70
C ALA A 217 5.58 -3.43 8.62
N MET A 218 4.51 -4.21 8.45
CA MET A 218 4.30 -5.47 9.15
C MET A 218 5.42 -6.46 8.86
N HIS A 219 5.77 -6.66 7.59
CA HIS A 219 6.85 -7.56 7.23
C HIS A 219 8.20 -7.17 7.86
N VAL A 220 8.50 -5.86 7.91
CA VAL A 220 9.79 -5.35 8.42
C VAL A 220 9.84 -5.30 9.95
N TRP A 221 8.73 -4.97 10.62
CA TRP A 221 8.74 -4.59 12.04
C TRP A 221 7.94 -5.54 12.96
N ALA A 222 7.15 -6.46 12.42
CA ALA A 222 6.37 -7.41 13.24
C ALA A 222 7.23 -8.53 13.85
N ASN A 223 8.47 -8.74 13.37
CA ASN A 223 9.37 -9.81 13.84
C ASN A 223 8.73 -11.23 13.83
N GLY A 224 7.76 -11.48 12.96
CA GLY A 224 7.04 -12.75 12.88
C GLY A 224 5.90 -12.93 13.89
N GLU A 225 5.57 -11.91 14.69
CA GLU A 225 4.44 -11.94 15.63
C GLU A 225 3.11 -11.70 14.91
N GLN A 226 2.08 -12.46 15.28
CA GLN A 226 0.72 -12.32 14.73
C GLN A 226 -0.10 -11.22 15.40
N HIS A 227 0.24 -10.82 16.63
CA HIS A 227 -0.39 -9.71 17.34
C HIS A 227 0.58 -8.54 17.43
N VAL A 228 0.28 -7.48 16.71
CA VAL A 228 1.05 -6.24 16.65
C VAL A 228 0.18 -5.07 17.12
N ASP A 229 0.81 -3.96 17.48
CA ASP A 229 0.09 -2.76 17.88
C ASP A 229 -0.70 -2.13 16.70
N SER A 230 -1.77 -1.41 17.02
CA SER A 230 -2.67 -0.81 16.03
C SER A 230 -2.03 0.28 15.18
N ASN A 231 -0.87 0.82 15.56
CA ASN A 231 -0.16 1.79 14.72
C ASN A 231 0.70 1.08 13.67
N LEU A 232 1.12 -0.16 13.93
CA LEU A 232 1.80 -0.99 12.94
C LEU A 232 0.82 -1.68 11.99
N CYS A 233 -0.37 -2.04 12.48
CA CYS A 233 -1.46 -2.62 11.69
C CYS A 233 -2.81 -1.97 12.07
N PRO A 234 -3.15 -0.82 11.47
CA PRO A 234 -4.40 -0.12 11.78
C PRO A 234 -5.62 -0.94 11.39
N PRO A 235 -6.63 -1.11 12.24
CA PRO A 235 -7.84 -1.85 11.87
C PRO A 235 -8.47 -1.32 10.57
N GLY A 236 -8.74 -2.20 9.62
CA GLY A 236 -9.41 -1.86 8.35
C GLY A 236 -8.58 -1.06 7.35
N TYR A 237 -7.25 -0.90 7.54
CA TYR A 237 -6.37 -0.15 6.62
C TYR A 237 -6.41 -0.61 5.16
N ASN A 238 -6.87 -1.83 4.92
CA ASN A 238 -6.99 -2.47 3.60
C ASN A 238 -8.43 -2.43 3.04
N ALA A 239 -9.35 -1.69 3.67
CA ALA A 239 -10.74 -1.60 3.25
C ALA A 239 -11.04 -0.25 2.58
N VAL A 240 -11.62 -0.27 1.38
CA VAL A 240 -12.02 0.93 0.63
C VAL A 240 -12.94 1.84 1.44
N ARG A 241 -13.86 1.25 2.20
CA ARG A 241 -14.81 1.98 3.03
C ARG A 241 -14.16 2.78 4.16
N LEU A 242 -13.02 2.34 4.69
CA LEU A 242 -12.26 3.14 5.65
C LEU A 242 -11.82 4.45 4.99
N HIS A 243 -11.29 4.38 3.77
CA HIS A 243 -10.87 5.56 3.03
C HIS A 243 -12.05 6.46 2.64
N GLU A 244 -13.17 5.90 2.20
CA GLU A 244 -14.42 6.66 1.96
C GLU A 244 -14.89 7.42 3.22
N TYR A 245 -14.82 6.78 4.38
CA TYR A 245 -15.12 7.40 5.67
C TYR A 245 -14.16 8.56 5.98
N VAL A 246 -12.84 8.34 5.86
CA VAL A 246 -11.83 9.37 6.16
C VAL A 246 -11.93 10.56 5.18
N ILE A 247 -12.20 10.31 3.89
CA ILE A 247 -12.43 11.36 2.89
C ILE A 247 -13.62 12.25 3.29
N ARG A 248 -14.68 11.66 3.82
CA ARG A 248 -15.90 12.37 4.20
C ARG A 248 -15.74 13.18 5.49
N GLU A 249 -15.11 12.58 6.50
CA GLU A 249 -15.11 13.15 7.85
C GLU A 249 -13.91 14.06 8.14
N TRP A 250 -12.75 13.79 7.52
CA TRP A 250 -11.47 14.41 7.91
C TRP A 250 -10.79 15.16 6.76
N ASP A 251 -9.75 15.92 7.10
CA ASP A 251 -8.89 16.57 6.11
C ASP A 251 -7.90 15.55 5.56
N TYR A 252 -8.29 14.90 4.48
CA TYR A 252 -7.52 13.82 3.85
C TYR A 252 -6.91 14.26 2.52
N TYR A 253 -5.62 14.00 2.34
CA TYR A 253 -4.86 14.38 1.16
C TYR A 253 -4.19 13.18 0.50
N VAL A 254 -4.24 13.17 -0.84
CA VAL A 254 -3.42 12.32 -1.70
C VAL A 254 -2.02 12.95 -1.81
N VAL A 255 -0.99 12.15 -1.58
CA VAL A 255 0.40 12.53 -1.84
C VAL A 255 0.71 12.15 -3.28
N GLU A 256 0.95 13.12 -4.14
CA GLU A 256 1.21 12.92 -5.56
C GLU A 256 2.67 13.19 -5.89
N ALA A 257 3.28 12.36 -6.73
CA ALA A 257 4.58 12.59 -7.35
C ALA A 257 4.51 12.21 -8.82
N ASP A 258 5.04 13.07 -9.69
CA ASP A 258 5.08 12.85 -11.15
C ASP A 258 3.71 12.47 -11.75
N GLY A 259 2.62 13.03 -11.20
CA GLY A 259 1.24 12.81 -11.65
C GLY A 259 0.58 11.52 -11.13
N CYS A 260 1.26 10.78 -10.24
CA CYS A 260 0.75 9.53 -9.65
C CYS A 260 0.51 9.68 -8.14
N ALA A 261 -0.55 9.05 -7.62
CA ALA A 261 -0.74 8.88 -6.19
C ALA A 261 0.32 7.93 -5.62
N ILE A 262 1.08 8.39 -4.64
CA ILE A 262 2.17 7.64 -4.00
C ILE A 262 2.00 7.52 -2.48
N GLY A 263 0.89 8.01 -1.92
CA GLY A 263 0.65 7.98 -0.49
C GLY A 263 -0.59 8.76 -0.10
N GLY A 264 -0.87 8.77 1.21
CA GLY A 264 -1.93 9.56 1.80
C GLY A 264 -1.51 10.16 3.13
N VAL A 265 -2.11 11.29 3.48
CA VAL A 265 -1.99 11.89 4.82
C VAL A 265 -3.36 12.39 5.30
N SER A 266 -3.80 11.90 6.46
CA SER A 266 -5.04 12.35 7.11
C SER A 266 -4.73 13.22 8.31
N ILE A 267 -5.42 14.36 8.38
CA ILE A 267 -5.35 15.32 9.49
C ILE A 267 -6.72 15.38 10.17
N ASN A 268 -6.69 15.28 11.49
CA ASN A 268 -7.84 15.47 12.35
C ASN A 268 -7.66 16.77 13.13
N VAL A 269 -8.40 17.81 12.77
CA VAL A 269 -8.36 19.11 13.47
C VAL A 269 -9.19 18.98 14.75
N LEU A 270 -8.49 18.96 15.89
CA LEU A 270 -9.06 18.76 17.23
C LEU A 270 -9.64 20.05 17.82
N GLY A 271 -9.29 21.19 17.23
CA GLY A 271 -9.92 22.49 17.44
C GLY A 271 -9.12 23.63 16.78
N HIS A 272 -9.18 24.86 17.28
CA HIS A 272 -8.71 26.04 16.54
C HIS A 272 -7.21 26.08 16.30
N GLU A 273 -6.40 25.62 17.24
CA GLU A 273 -4.94 25.68 17.14
C GLU A 273 -4.28 24.31 17.22
N ILE A 274 -5.07 23.23 17.30
CA ILE A 274 -4.57 21.88 17.61
C ILE A 274 -5.06 20.89 16.57
N ALA A 275 -4.12 20.17 15.96
CA ALA A 275 -4.43 19.10 15.02
C ALA A 275 -3.61 17.84 15.33
N ARG A 276 -4.23 16.69 15.10
CA ARG A 276 -3.54 15.40 15.06
C ARG A 276 -3.29 15.02 13.60
N LEU A 277 -2.05 14.68 13.29
CA LEU A 277 -1.74 13.92 12.08
C LEU A 277 -2.04 12.47 12.40
N ASP A 278 -3.11 11.96 11.80
CA ASP A 278 -3.68 10.66 12.16
C ASP A 278 -2.97 9.53 11.41
N ARG A 279 -2.87 9.64 10.09
CA ARG A 279 -2.11 8.69 9.27
C ARG A 279 -1.25 9.42 8.27
N ILE A 280 -0.02 8.94 8.12
CA ILE A 280 0.85 9.24 6.98
C ILE A 280 1.41 7.92 6.48
N TYR A 281 1.18 7.62 5.22
CA TYR A 281 1.73 6.44 4.58
C TYR A 281 2.16 6.79 3.17
N ILE A 282 3.35 6.31 2.81
CA ILE A 282 3.94 6.49 1.49
C ILE A 282 4.17 5.09 0.95
N ASP A 283 3.88 4.88 -0.33
CA ASP A 283 4.14 3.64 -1.02
C ASP A 283 5.59 3.19 -0.74
N PRO A 284 5.83 1.93 -0.32
CA PRO A 284 7.16 1.44 0.03
C PRO A 284 8.26 1.80 -0.98
N VAL A 285 7.94 1.78 -2.27
CA VAL A 285 8.92 2.10 -3.34
C VAL A 285 9.32 3.58 -3.39
N CYS A 286 8.52 4.46 -2.78
CA CYS A 286 8.76 5.89 -2.70
C CYS A 286 9.35 6.32 -1.34
N GLN A 287 9.51 5.40 -0.38
CA GLN A 287 10.08 5.67 0.94
C GLN A 287 11.59 5.95 0.88
N GLY A 288 12.15 6.52 1.95
CA GLY A 288 13.59 6.85 2.02
C GLY A 288 14.05 8.04 1.16
N ARG A 289 13.19 8.58 0.28
CA ARG A 289 13.50 9.70 -0.64
C ARG A 289 13.17 11.09 -0.09
N GLY A 290 12.88 11.19 1.20
CA GLY A 290 12.50 12.45 1.87
C GLY A 290 11.06 12.92 1.60
N VAL A 291 10.23 12.07 0.98
CA VAL A 291 8.81 12.34 0.70
C VAL A 291 8.05 12.67 1.98
N GLY A 292 8.13 11.82 3.01
CA GLY A 292 7.43 12.06 4.28
C GLY A 292 7.77 13.43 4.89
N SER A 293 9.03 13.87 4.80
CA SER A 293 9.42 15.19 5.32
C SER A 293 8.83 16.34 4.52
N GLN A 294 8.62 16.15 3.21
CA GLN A 294 7.92 17.13 2.38
C GLN A 294 6.43 17.16 2.71
N VAL A 295 5.81 15.99 2.92
CA VAL A 295 4.39 15.89 3.30
C VAL A 295 4.15 16.69 4.58
N ILE A 296 4.91 16.42 5.66
CA ILE A 296 4.75 17.13 6.93
C ILE A 296 4.89 18.64 6.76
N ARG A 297 5.91 19.12 6.02
CA ARG A 297 6.08 20.56 5.79
C ARG A 297 4.95 21.18 4.98
N GLN A 298 4.45 20.50 3.96
CA GLN A 298 3.33 21.00 3.14
C GLN A 298 2.03 21.01 3.94
N VAL A 299 1.77 19.99 4.77
CA VAL A 299 0.64 19.96 5.71
C VAL A 299 0.74 21.11 6.71
N GLU A 300 1.88 21.28 7.39
CA GLU A 300 2.07 22.40 8.34
C GLU A 300 1.88 23.77 7.66
N THR A 301 2.27 23.90 6.39
CA THR A 301 2.08 25.13 5.61
C THR A 301 0.61 25.34 5.20
N ALA A 302 -0.11 24.26 4.89
CA ALA A 302 -1.53 24.30 4.51
C ALA A 302 -2.46 24.64 5.68
N PHE A 303 -2.01 24.40 6.92
CA PHE A 303 -2.75 24.66 8.15
C PHE A 303 -2.03 25.70 9.04
N PRO A 304 -1.90 26.97 8.58
CA PRO A 304 -1.09 27.98 9.27
C PRO A 304 -1.65 28.46 10.62
N HIS A 305 -2.91 28.13 10.91
CA HIS A 305 -3.58 28.42 12.18
C HIS A 305 -3.25 27.38 13.27
N ILE A 306 -2.78 26.19 12.90
CA ILE A 306 -2.44 25.14 13.86
C ILE A 306 -1.08 25.44 14.51
N ARG A 307 -1.10 25.60 15.83
CA ARG A 307 0.08 25.86 16.68
C ARG A 307 0.59 24.60 17.36
N HIS A 308 -0.24 23.59 17.55
CA HIS A 308 0.11 22.34 18.22
C HIS A 308 -0.24 21.14 17.34
N TRP A 309 0.79 20.44 16.88
CA TRP A 309 0.65 19.20 16.13
C TRP A 309 0.89 18.01 17.04
N ARG A 310 0.05 16.98 16.92
CA ARG A 310 0.23 15.69 17.59
C ARG A 310 0.25 14.54 16.60
N LEU A 311 0.94 13.47 16.93
CA LEU A 311 0.89 12.21 16.20
C LEU A 311 1.33 11.05 17.07
N GLU A 312 0.95 9.84 16.67
CA GLU A 312 1.32 8.59 17.33
C GLU A 312 1.97 7.65 16.29
N THR A 313 2.86 6.78 16.77
CA THR A 313 3.51 5.76 15.93
C THR A 313 3.86 4.54 16.78
N SER A 314 3.94 3.37 16.14
CA SER A 314 4.43 2.15 16.80
C SER A 314 5.84 2.34 17.36
N GLY A 315 6.09 1.82 18.55
CA GLY A 315 7.44 1.74 19.14
C GLY A 315 8.41 0.84 18.36
N ARG A 316 7.88 -0.01 17.48
CA ARG A 316 8.68 -0.94 16.67
C ARG A 316 9.28 -0.23 15.46
N GLN A 317 8.65 0.83 14.95
CA GLN A 317 9.10 1.58 13.78
C GLN A 317 10.20 2.59 14.14
N ARG A 318 11.41 2.10 14.43
CA ARG A 318 12.54 2.94 14.88
C ARG A 318 12.88 4.08 13.93
N SER A 319 12.68 3.88 12.63
CA SER A 319 12.86 4.92 11.60
C SER A 319 11.91 6.11 11.78
N ASN A 320 10.66 5.87 12.22
CA ASN A 320 9.65 6.90 12.38
C ASN A 320 10.01 7.83 13.54
N HIS A 321 10.53 7.28 14.64
CA HIS A 321 10.99 8.09 15.78
C HIS A 321 12.05 9.12 15.36
N HIS A 322 13.09 8.68 14.66
CA HIS A 322 14.13 9.57 14.17
C HIS A 322 13.58 10.58 13.14
N PHE A 323 12.63 10.15 12.31
CA PHE A 323 11.98 10.99 11.32
C PHE A 323 11.20 12.15 11.96
N TYR A 324 10.38 11.89 12.97
CA TYR A 324 9.58 12.91 13.65
C TYR A 324 10.45 13.87 14.48
N GLU A 325 11.42 13.33 15.23
CA GLU A 325 12.36 14.14 16.04
C GLU A 325 13.15 15.13 15.18
N LYS A 326 13.59 14.69 13.99
CA LYS A 326 14.27 15.55 13.01
C LYS A 326 13.39 16.69 12.48
N LEU A 327 12.07 16.52 12.49
CA LEU A 327 11.11 17.53 12.02
C LEU A 327 10.66 18.50 13.14
N GLY A 328 11.22 18.36 14.34
CA GLY A 328 10.95 19.22 15.49
C GLY A 328 9.83 18.71 16.39
N TYR A 329 9.37 17.47 16.20
CA TYR A 329 8.46 16.84 17.16
C TYR A 329 9.25 16.33 18.37
N VAL A 330 8.70 16.57 19.55
CA VAL A 330 9.23 16.13 20.84
C VAL A 330 8.39 14.94 21.30
N ARG A 331 9.06 13.88 21.76
CA ARG A 331 8.41 12.69 22.33
C ARG A 331 7.82 13.05 23.69
N MET A 332 6.53 12.77 23.89
CA MET A 332 5.79 13.17 25.11
C MET A 332 5.40 11.97 25.99
N SER A 333 5.01 10.86 25.38
CA SER A 333 4.61 9.62 26.06
C SER A 333 5.19 8.41 25.33
N ALA A 334 5.57 7.39 26.11
CA ALA A 334 6.03 6.10 25.60
C ALA A 334 5.33 5.01 26.41
N SER A 335 4.53 4.18 25.75
CA SER A 335 4.12 2.88 26.28
C SER A 335 5.02 1.78 25.69
N GLU A 336 4.87 0.54 26.13
CA GLU A 336 5.60 -0.60 25.54
C GLU A 336 5.29 -0.80 24.05
N SER A 337 4.15 -0.30 23.55
CA SER A 337 3.68 -0.51 22.17
C SER A 337 3.65 0.77 21.32
N GLU A 338 3.52 1.96 21.91
CA GLU A 338 3.17 3.20 21.20
C GLU A 338 3.91 4.43 21.73
N TYR A 339 4.26 5.34 20.81
CA TYR A 339 4.96 6.57 21.12
C TYR A 339 4.21 7.78 20.58
N GLY A 340 3.86 8.69 21.48
CA GLY A 340 3.23 9.98 21.17
C GLY A 340 4.25 11.09 20.98
N TYR A 341 4.01 11.92 19.97
CA TYR A 341 4.86 13.04 19.58
C TYR A 341 4.06 14.33 19.49
N GLU A 342 4.66 15.44 19.90
CA GLU A 342 4.07 16.77 19.79
C GLU A 342 5.05 17.78 19.20
N LYS A 343 4.55 18.71 18.38
CA LYS A 343 5.32 19.86 17.89
C LYS A 343 4.54 21.14 18.13
N LYS A 344 5.19 22.12 18.75
CA LYS A 344 4.65 23.46 18.94
C LYS A 344 5.30 24.41 17.92
N ILE A 345 4.48 25.20 17.23
CA ILE A 345 4.92 26.20 16.27
C ILE A 345 4.71 27.57 16.90
N ASP A 346 5.80 28.30 17.14
CA ASP A 346 5.75 29.64 17.73
C ASP A 346 4.99 30.60 16.79
N GLY A 347 3.84 31.08 17.25
CA GLY A 347 3.07 32.11 16.59
C GLY A 347 3.34 33.47 17.20
N GLY A 348 3.82 34.42 16.40
CA GLY A 348 3.70 35.84 16.74
C GLY A 348 2.24 36.16 17.06
N SER A 349 2.03 36.91 18.14
CA SER A 349 0.75 37.27 18.74
C SER A 349 -0.28 37.73 17.70
N GLY A 350 -1.11 36.80 17.21
CA GLY A 350 -2.30 37.10 16.45
C GLY A 350 -3.43 37.40 17.42
N GLN A 351 -4.01 38.59 17.34
CA GLN A 351 -5.22 38.95 18.07
C GLN A 351 -6.32 37.94 17.78
N HIS A 352 -6.75 37.21 18.81
CA HIS A 352 -7.91 36.35 18.73
C HIS A 352 -9.17 37.21 18.85
N ASP A 353 -9.97 37.24 17.79
CA ASP A 353 -11.34 37.77 17.81
C ASP A 353 -12.22 36.87 18.69
N PRO A 354 -13.08 37.40 19.58
CA PRO A 354 -13.88 36.59 20.48
C PRO A 354 -15.12 36.05 19.76
N VAL A 355 -15.04 34.86 19.17
CA VAL A 355 -16.21 34.14 18.63
C VAL A 355 -16.71 33.09 19.64
N LYS A 356 -18.03 32.91 19.64
CA LYS A 356 -18.94 32.21 20.57
C LYS A 356 -18.68 30.71 20.86
N GLU A 357 -17.58 30.13 20.40
CA GLU A 357 -17.31 28.69 20.54
C GLU A 357 -16.36 28.46 21.73
N ARG A 358 -16.71 27.51 22.60
CA ARG A 358 -15.89 27.12 23.75
C ARG A 358 -15.13 25.85 23.41
N GLU A 359 -13.82 25.98 23.28
CA GLU A 359 -12.92 24.86 23.01
C GLU A 359 -12.20 24.44 24.30
N HIS A 360 -12.19 23.13 24.55
CA HIS A 360 -11.47 22.53 25.69
C HIS A 360 -10.45 21.53 25.16
N VAL A 361 -9.18 21.93 25.08
CA VAL A 361 -8.11 21.03 24.63
C VAL A 361 -7.22 20.60 25.80
N GLN A 362 -6.97 19.30 25.91
CA GLN A 362 -6.23 18.68 27.04
C GLN A 362 -6.78 19.07 28.42
N ALA A 363 -8.05 19.49 28.48
CA ALA A 363 -8.70 19.79 29.74
C ALA A 363 -9.01 18.47 30.47
N ASN A 364 -8.65 18.39 31.75
CA ASN A 364 -9.18 17.33 32.60
C ASN A 364 -10.63 17.68 32.94
N LEU A 365 -11.57 16.93 32.38
CA LEU A 365 -13.01 17.04 32.63
C LEU A 365 -13.53 15.85 33.47
N ASP A 366 -12.64 15.18 34.20
CA ASP A 366 -12.98 14.08 35.09
C ASP A 366 -13.98 14.54 36.15
N SER A 367 -14.94 13.66 36.45
CA SER A 367 -15.97 13.91 37.47
C SER A 367 -16.84 15.14 37.21
N MET A 368 -16.90 15.65 35.97
CA MET A 368 -17.84 16.70 35.60
C MET A 368 -19.25 16.15 35.42
N TRP A 369 -20.24 16.86 35.96
CA TRP A 369 -21.65 16.51 35.85
C TRP A 369 -22.38 17.55 34.99
N TYR A 370 -22.98 17.09 33.89
CA TYR A 370 -23.80 17.91 33.01
C TYR A 370 -25.27 17.54 33.22
N SER A 371 -26.10 18.51 33.62
CA SER A 371 -27.54 18.31 33.83
C SER A 371 -28.33 19.38 33.10
N ALA A 372 -29.42 18.98 32.43
CA ALA A 372 -30.30 19.87 31.66
C ALA A 372 -29.53 20.82 30.71
N SER A 373 -28.41 20.34 30.17
CA SER A 373 -27.48 21.11 29.33
C SER A 373 -27.57 20.64 27.88
N THR A 374 -27.37 21.54 26.92
CA THR A 374 -27.31 21.20 25.50
C THR A 374 -25.86 21.05 25.05
N MET A 375 -25.58 19.97 24.34
CA MET A 375 -24.31 19.71 23.63
C MET A 375 -24.58 19.42 22.15
N LYS A 376 -25.65 20.00 21.58
CA LYS A 376 -25.97 19.84 20.16
C LYS A 376 -24.81 20.37 19.31
N ASN A 377 -24.47 19.63 18.25
CA ASN A 377 -23.35 19.93 17.35
C ASN A 377 -21.97 19.95 18.05
N SER A 378 -21.86 19.38 19.25
CA SER A 378 -20.55 19.23 19.91
C SER A 378 -19.77 18.08 19.27
N ARG A 379 -18.48 18.31 19.05
CA ARG A 379 -17.54 17.30 18.55
C ARG A 379 -16.69 16.83 19.74
N ILE A 380 -16.71 15.54 20.01
CA ILE A 380 -15.89 14.90 21.04
C ILE A 380 -14.99 13.92 20.33
N THR A 381 -13.70 14.24 20.25
CA THR A 381 -12.71 13.50 19.48
C THR A 381 -11.49 13.25 20.35
N ASP A 382 -10.91 12.07 20.26
CA ASP A 382 -9.73 11.66 21.03
C ASP A 382 -9.86 11.85 22.54
N CYS A 383 -11.08 11.69 23.06
CA CYS A 383 -11.38 11.80 24.47
C CYS A 383 -11.60 10.41 25.08
N ASN A 384 -10.97 10.16 26.23
CA ASN A 384 -11.27 8.98 27.01
C ASN A 384 -12.60 9.17 27.75
N LEU A 385 -13.65 8.50 27.28
CA LEU A 385 -14.97 8.47 27.93
C LEU A 385 -15.20 7.18 28.73
N SER A 386 -14.18 6.36 28.97
CA SER A 386 -14.33 5.11 29.72
C SER A 386 -14.91 5.35 31.12
N GLY A 387 -15.80 4.44 31.54
CA GLY A 387 -16.51 4.57 32.82
C GLY A 387 -17.58 5.67 32.86
N SER A 388 -17.73 6.48 31.80
CA SER A 388 -18.78 7.51 31.74
C SER A 388 -20.16 6.87 31.62
N LYS A 389 -21.15 7.46 32.29
CA LYS A 389 -22.55 7.03 32.21
C LYS A 389 -23.36 8.04 31.41
N LEU A 390 -23.82 7.64 30.24
CA LEU A 390 -24.65 8.45 29.35
C LEU A 390 -26.11 7.99 29.48
N THR A 391 -26.93 8.73 30.22
CA THR A 391 -28.34 8.37 30.47
C THR A 391 -29.29 9.48 30.04
N ASN A 392 -30.45 9.10 29.50
CA ASN A 392 -31.53 10.02 29.12
C ASN A 392 -31.08 11.12 28.14
N LEU A 393 -30.25 10.75 27.17
CA LEU A 393 -29.77 11.65 26.12
C LEU A 393 -30.50 11.39 24.81
N ASN A 394 -30.75 12.46 24.05
CA ASN A 394 -31.15 12.35 22.66
C ASN A 394 -29.88 12.32 21.79
N MET A 395 -29.62 11.18 21.15
CA MET A 395 -28.49 10.97 20.25
C MET A 395 -28.93 10.76 18.79
N THR A 396 -30.14 11.18 18.43
CA THR A 396 -30.65 11.05 17.05
C THR A 396 -29.76 11.81 16.07
N GLY A 397 -29.30 11.10 15.05
CA GLY A 397 -28.39 11.65 14.03
C GLY A 397 -26.93 11.78 14.48
N MET A 398 -26.56 11.20 15.62
CA MET A 398 -25.16 11.18 16.07
C MET A 398 -24.35 10.14 15.27
N LEU A 399 -23.20 10.56 14.76
CA LEU A 399 -22.21 9.65 14.18
C LEU A 399 -21.30 9.13 15.29
N LEU A 400 -21.25 7.81 15.45
CA LEU A 400 -20.35 7.10 16.36
C LEU A 400 -19.42 6.24 15.51
N ALA A 401 -18.20 6.71 15.28
CA ALA A 401 -17.23 6.05 14.41
C ALA A 401 -15.85 5.98 15.05
N ASP A 402 -15.09 4.93 14.73
CA ASP A 402 -13.76 4.66 15.26
C ASP A 402 -13.73 4.60 16.81
N LEU A 403 -14.65 3.83 17.40
CA LEU A 403 -14.81 3.70 18.84
C LEU A 403 -14.53 2.27 19.30
N ARG A 404 -13.87 2.13 20.45
CA ARG A 404 -13.80 0.86 21.17
C ARG A 404 -14.94 0.77 22.18
N LEU A 405 -15.94 -0.06 21.88
CA LEU A 405 -17.13 -0.29 22.72
C LEU A 405 -17.08 -1.60 23.54
N THR A 406 -15.88 -2.15 23.78
CA THR A 406 -15.69 -3.39 24.57
C THR A 406 -16.33 -3.27 25.95
N ASN A 407 -17.10 -4.27 26.37
CA ASN A 407 -17.83 -4.28 27.64
C ASN A 407 -18.77 -3.08 27.87
N THR A 408 -19.19 -2.40 26.80
CA THR A 408 -20.20 -1.33 26.87
C THR A 408 -21.60 -1.94 26.80
N LYS A 409 -22.51 -1.42 27.61
CA LYS A 409 -23.90 -1.86 27.65
C LYS A 409 -24.82 -0.76 27.13
N PHE A 410 -25.71 -1.14 26.22
CA PHE A 410 -26.83 -0.33 25.78
C PHE A 410 -28.09 -0.90 26.44
N GLU A 411 -28.61 -0.19 27.44
CA GLU A 411 -29.80 -0.62 28.19
C GLU A 411 -30.95 0.35 27.91
N PHE A 412 -32.10 -0.19 27.51
CA PHE A 412 -33.33 0.58 27.26
C PHE A 412 -33.18 1.69 26.21
N CYS A 413 -32.34 1.48 25.20
CA CYS A 413 -32.18 2.41 24.08
C CYS A 413 -33.12 2.05 22.92
N ALA A 414 -33.68 3.06 22.25
CA ALA A 414 -34.30 2.90 20.94
C ALA A 414 -33.20 2.99 19.86
N LEU A 415 -33.11 1.97 19.01
CA LEU A 415 -32.05 1.83 17.99
C LEU A 415 -32.62 1.86 16.56
N ASP A 416 -33.83 2.39 16.37
CA ASP A 416 -34.50 2.46 15.08
C ASP A 416 -33.66 3.22 14.04
N GLY A 417 -33.36 2.55 12.93
CA GLY A 417 -32.57 3.10 11.83
C GLY A 417 -31.06 3.22 12.10
N VAL A 418 -30.56 2.75 13.25
CA VAL A 418 -29.11 2.67 13.51
C VAL A 418 -28.47 1.66 12.57
N GLN A 419 -27.35 2.04 11.95
CA GLN A 419 -26.59 1.19 11.05
C GLN A 419 -25.24 0.83 11.65
N PHE A 420 -24.94 -0.47 11.71
CA PHE A 420 -23.61 -0.98 12.02
C PHE A 420 -22.94 -1.36 10.70
N GLN A 421 -21.90 -0.62 10.33
CA GLN A 421 -21.15 -0.84 9.09
C GLN A 421 -19.69 -1.10 9.43
N ASP A 422 -19.07 -2.06 8.74
CA ASP A 422 -17.66 -2.45 8.88
C ASP A 422 -17.23 -2.72 10.34
N THR A 423 -18.14 -3.31 11.12
CA THR A 423 -17.96 -3.62 12.55
C THR A 423 -17.44 -5.04 12.75
N HIS A 424 -16.44 -5.23 13.63
CA HIS A 424 -15.87 -6.54 13.98
C HIS A 424 -16.03 -6.87 15.47
N LEU A 425 -16.04 -8.16 15.83
CA LEU A 425 -16.19 -8.63 17.23
C LEU A 425 -14.90 -8.56 18.08
N GLY A 426 -13.77 -8.14 17.50
CA GLY A 426 -12.50 -7.96 18.20
C GLY A 426 -11.74 -9.25 18.48
N ALA A 427 -10.45 -9.14 18.81
CA ALA A 427 -9.54 -10.28 18.98
C ALA A 427 -9.81 -11.13 20.22
N ASP A 428 -10.32 -10.52 21.30
CA ASP A 428 -10.58 -11.18 22.59
C ASP A 428 -11.82 -12.10 22.58
N ARG A 429 -12.46 -12.27 21.42
CA ARG A 429 -13.61 -13.17 21.18
C ARG A 429 -14.77 -13.03 22.17
N VAL A 430 -14.99 -11.85 22.77
CA VAL A 430 -16.24 -11.60 23.51
C VAL A 430 -17.34 -11.36 22.46
N PRO A 431 -18.27 -12.31 22.25
CA PRO A 431 -19.25 -12.17 21.19
C PRO A 431 -20.25 -11.05 21.53
N MET A 432 -20.72 -10.34 20.51
CA MET A 432 -21.84 -9.43 20.65
C MET A 432 -23.08 -10.23 21.04
N GLN A 433 -23.79 -9.78 22.08
CA GLN A 433 -24.99 -10.44 22.58
C GLN A 433 -26.19 -9.52 22.47
N TRP A 434 -27.27 -10.04 21.90
CA TRP A 434 -28.58 -9.41 21.88
C TRP A 434 -29.51 -10.21 22.79
N ARG A 435 -29.85 -9.64 23.94
CA ARG A 435 -30.73 -10.29 24.93
C ARG A 435 -31.96 -9.44 25.13
N HIS A 436 -33.14 -10.04 24.94
CA HIS A 436 -34.42 -9.35 25.10
C HIS A 436 -34.56 -8.11 24.20
N CYS A 437 -33.98 -8.17 22.99
CA CYS A 437 -34.06 -7.11 22.00
C CYS A 437 -35.14 -7.43 20.96
N ASP A 438 -35.85 -6.41 20.49
CA ASP A 438 -36.72 -6.50 19.33
C ASP A 438 -35.91 -6.16 18.07
N LEU A 439 -35.68 -7.17 17.23
CA LEU A 439 -34.90 -7.06 16.00
C LEU A 439 -35.77 -7.18 14.73
N ARG A 440 -37.08 -6.95 14.84
CA ARG A 440 -37.99 -6.98 13.68
C ARG A 440 -37.53 -5.99 12.61
N ASP A 441 -37.79 -6.33 11.35
CA ASP A 441 -37.44 -5.56 10.15
C ASP A 441 -35.93 -5.29 9.94
N SER A 442 -35.07 -5.85 10.79
CA SER A 442 -33.62 -5.77 10.66
C SER A 442 -33.11 -6.66 9.51
N ARG A 443 -32.01 -6.24 8.88
CA ARG A 443 -31.39 -6.97 7.77
C ARG A 443 -29.90 -7.13 8.01
N PHE A 444 -29.43 -8.36 7.88
CA PHE A 444 -28.00 -8.70 7.85
C PHE A 444 -27.65 -9.05 6.40
N VAL A 445 -26.87 -8.19 5.74
CA VAL A 445 -26.51 -8.31 4.33
C VAL A 445 -25.00 -8.34 4.23
N ASP A 446 -24.45 -9.33 3.52
CA ASP A 446 -23.01 -9.55 3.37
C ASP A 446 -22.25 -9.64 4.70
N CYS A 447 -22.89 -10.24 5.71
CA CYS A 447 -22.28 -10.51 7.02
C CYS A 447 -21.80 -11.97 7.09
N ASP A 448 -20.63 -12.19 7.71
CA ASP A 448 -20.25 -13.52 8.17
C ASP A 448 -21.04 -13.85 9.45
N LEU A 449 -21.98 -14.78 9.33
CA LEU A 449 -22.83 -15.25 10.43
C LEU A 449 -22.40 -16.63 10.95
N SER A 450 -21.17 -17.06 10.63
CA SER A 450 -20.63 -18.34 11.10
C SER A 450 -20.56 -18.36 12.64
N GLY A 451 -21.11 -19.41 13.24
CA GLY A 451 -21.14 -19.57 14.71
C GLY A 451 -22.20 -18.72 15.42
N VAL A 452 -23.11 -18.06 14.68
CA VAL A 452 -24.29 -17.43 15.29
C VAL A 452 -25.29 -18.51 15.69
N GLU A 453 -25.70 -18.47 16.96
CA GLU A 453 -26.70 -19.37 17.53
C GLU A 453 -27.97 -18.59 17.88
N LEU A 454 -29.13 -19.14 17.49
CA LEU A 454 -30.44 -18.62 17.88
C LEU A 454 -31.05 -19.56 18.91
N GLU A 455 -30.98 -19.19 20.18
CA GLU A 455 -31.56 -19.97 21.29
C GLU A 455 -32.85 -19.29 21.77
N ALA A 456 -33.94 -20.05 21.87
CA ALA A 456 -35.24 -19.60 22.36
C ALA A 456 -35.79 -18.32 21.69
N CYS A 457 -35.49 -18.13 20.40
CA CYS A 457 -35.95 -17.00 19.61
C CYS A 457 -37.22 -17.33 18.81
N GLN A 458 -38.12 -16.36 18.68
CA GLN A 458 -39.22 -16.45 17.71
C GLN A 458 -38.66 -16.16 16.32
N VAL A 459 -38.59 -17.17 15.47
CA VAL A 459 -37.98 -17.06 14.12
C VAL A 459 -39.01 -16.95 12.99
N SER A 460 -40.31 -16.97 13.29
CA SER A 460 -41.33 -16.94 12.25
C SER A 460 -41.27 -15.64 11.43
N GLY A 461 -41.38 -15.77 10.11
CA GLY A 461 -41.24 -14.68 9.14
C GLY A 461 -39.79 -14.37 8.74
N MET A 462 -38.79 -14.97 9.40
CA MET A 462 -37.38 -14.83 9.04
C MET A 462 -37.10 -15.43 7.65
N LYS A 463 -36.20 -14.81 6.89
CA LYS A 463 -35.79 -15.27 5.56
C LYS A 463 -34.28 -15.40 5.45
N ILE A 464 -33.81 -16.49 4.87
CA ILE A 464 -32.40 -16.71 4.49
C ILE A 464 -32.33 -16.74 2.97
N ASN A 465 -31.59 -15.81 2.36
CA ASN A 465 -31.49 -15.65 0.90
C ASN A 465 -32.88 -15.57 0.21
N GLY A 466 -33.83 -14.90 0.86
CA GLY A 466 -35.21 -14.76 0.39
C GLY A 466 -36.11 -15.98 0.64
N VAL A 467 -35.57 -17.09 1.13
CA VAL A 467 -36.32 -18.30 1.48
C VAL A 467 -36.82 -18.22 2.92
N PRO A 468 -38.12 -18.35 3.19
CA PRO A 468 -38.66 -18.39 4.55
C PRO A 468 -38.04 -19.53 5.37
N ILE A 469 -37.70 -19.27 6.64
CA ILE A 469 -37.08 -20.27 7.51
C ILE A 469 -38.00 -21.47 7.73
N GLU A 470 -39.32 -21.27 7.74
CA GLU A 470 -40.31 -22.33 7.88
C GLU A 470 -40.18 -23.37 6.76
N ARG A 471 -39.96 -22.91 5.51
CA ARG A 471 -39.76 -23.82 4.37
C ARG A 471 -38.44 -24.59 4.46
N LEU A 472 -37.40 -23.97 5.01
CA LEU A 472 -36.11 -24.64 5.21
C LEU A 472 -36.22 -25.73 6.27
N MET A 473 -36.94 -25.46 7.37
CA MET A 473 -37.20 -26.44 8.42
C MET A 473 -38.04 -27.61 7.90
N GLU A 474 -39.14 -27.35 7.18
CA GLU A 474 -39.96 -28.39 6.55
C GLU A 474 -39.13 -29.30 5.61
N ALA A 475 -38.27 -28.71 4.79
CA ALA A 475 -37.40 -29.46 3.89
C ALA A 475 -36.39 -30.34 4.64
N TYR A 476 -35.82 -29.83 5.74
CA TYR A 476 -34.91 -30.58 6.60
C TYR A 476 -35.60 -31.76 7.29
N GLU A 477 -36.82 -31.56 7.81
CA GLU A 477 -37.62 -32.63 8.42
C GLU A 477 -37.94 -33.75 7.43
N LEU A 478 -38.33 -33.40 6.20
CA LEU A 478 -38.61 -34.38 5.14
C LEU A 478 -37.36 -35.20 4.75
N LEU A 479 -36.18 -34.60 4.78
CA LEU A 479 -34.91 -35.29 4.48
C LEU A 479 -34.50 -36.26 5.59
N ASN A 480 -34.83 -35.95 6.84
CA ASN A 480 -34.46 -36.76 8.02
C ASN A 480 -35.54 -37.77 8.45
N GLN A 481 -36.66 -37.85 7.72
CA GLN A 481 -37.69 -38.89 7.89
C GLN A 481 -37.42 -40.15 7.05
N ARG A 482 -36.24 -40.27 6.42
CA ARG A 482 -35.70 -41.50 5.81
C ARG A 482 -34.54 -42.03 6.65
#